data_AF-A1CTF5-F1
#
_entry.id   AF-A1CTF5-F1
#
_cell.length_a   1.000
_cell.length_b   1.000
_cell.length_c   1.000
_cell.angle_alpha   90.00
_cell.angle_beta   90.00
_cell.angle_gamma   90.00
#
_symmetry.space_group_name_H-M   'P 1'
#
loop_
_entity.id
_entity.type
_entity.pdbx_description
1 polymer ?
#
loop_
_entity_poly.entity_id
_entity_poly.type
_entity_poly.pdbx_seq_one_letter_code
_entity_poly.pdbx_strand_id
1 'polypeptide(L)'
;MSATSSPVEQKLPQRSSTLASSLGPTRRASLSDDEAIPESDSNETTNLLLERLRAWKHMCGYLEDYVEVTAKVQKSQAKDYEKVLKTVSDPLREGHHFSQSEGGVAGWFDNIRTNTQGIVNGYLDTEKNLKGSVLPSLERLHKELKNKSKELQSGASKSAKAVEKARGVTQKHIELLATQVASFDSTAGNRFEHAHDPYILRRGVNHRLNKQVIEENNNRQDIIAVQNNFQQFEAHVLRTVQTAMEQFNVFIGNQLDRQRAMYSDMLASAQRVPPDFEWVNFITRNAHALVDPDSPPRSLSHITFPNQDHRATVPLIEGTLERKSRAMLKGYSTGYYVISPARYLHEFKDNDDFRHDPSPELSLYLPDCVIGAVDGNKFTIKGKDVSGGKVGNAFHTTSELNFKALTPSDAEKWWTIIRDAAKGPPAHSAHSSQPTNPVAAAGGAAAGAATSSTPTAVTAPATAPATAAAPEGQAHPPAYAEKENVAPAAEKTPAAAAAAPSPTTPVTETQAPAPAPAPEKL
;
A
#
# COMPACT_ATOMS: atom_id res chain seq x y z
N MET A 1 48.16 -21.37 -53.27
CA MET A 1 49.04 -20.19 -53.36
C MET A 1 48.62 -19.27 -52.24
N SER A 2 49.36 -19.23 -51.12
CA SER A 2 50.49 -18.31 -50.87
C SER A 2 49.96 -16.90 -50.58
N ALA A 3 49.82 -16.51 -49.30
CA ALA A 3 50.82 -15.73 -48.53
C ALA A 3 50.63 -14.20 -48.74
N THR A 4 50.81 -13.28 -47.79
CA THR A 4 51.13 -13.25 -46.33
C THR A 4 50.99 -11.78 -45.89
N SER A 5 50.51 -11.48 -44.67
CA SER A 5 51.12 -10.44 -43.80
C SER A 5 50.37 -10.25 -42.47
N SER A 6 51.16 -10.31 -41.40
CA SER A 6 51.02 -9.68 -40.08
C SER A 6 52.46 -9.23 -39.72
N PRO A 7 52.80 -8.54 -38.60
CA PRO A 7 52.00 -8.04 -37.49
C PRO A 7 52.34 -6.57 -37.10
N VAL A 8 51.78 -6.05 -35.99
CA VAL A 8 52.53 -5.51 -34.82
C VAL A 8 51.59 -5.51 -33.61
N GLU A 9 52.03 -6.13 -32.50
CA GLU A 9 51.34 -6.15 -31.20
C GLU A 9 52.15 -5.34 -30.19
N GLN A 10 51.54 -4.37 -29.50
CA GLN A 10 52.25 -3.47 -28.57
C GLN A 10 52.52 -4.14 -27.21
N LYS A 11 53.64 -4.86 -27.13
CA LYS A 11 54.14 -5.48 -25.90
C LYS A 11 54.86 -4.46 -25.00
N LEU A 12 54.24 -4.05 -23.89
CA LEU A 12 54.93 -3.29 -22.84
C LEU A 12 56.00 -4.14 -22.12
N PRO A 13 57.11 -3.54 -21.65
CA PRO A 13 58.21 -4.27 -21.04
C PRO A 13 57.90 -4.76 -19.62
N GLN A 14 57.92 -6.08 -19.42
CA GLN A 14 58.01 -6.66 -18.08
C GLN A 14 59.38 -6.31 -17.45
N ARG A 15 59.37 -5.54 -16.36
CA ARG A 15 60.52 -5.45 -15.46
C ARG A 15 60.41 -6.53 -14.41
N SER A 16 61.27 -7.54 -14.48
CA SER A 16 61.48 -8.48 -13.38
C SER A 16 62.09 -7.77 -12.18
N SER A 17 61.29 -7.47 -11.16
CA SER A 17 61.77 -7.02 -9.85
C SER A 17 61.69 -8.17 -8.84
N THR A 18 62.85 -8.75 -8.53
CA THR A 18 63.04 -9.67 -7.40
C THR A 18 62.87 -8.92 -6.08
N LEU A 19 61.63 -8.78 -5.60
CA LEU A 19 61.34 -8.28 -4.26
C LEU A 19 61.48 -9.42 -3.23
N ALA A 20 62.73 -9.69 -2.85
CA ALA A 20 63.01 -10.32 -1.56
C ALA A 20 62.65 -9.32 -0.45
N SER A 21 61.46 -9.45 0.14
CA SER A 21 61.04 -8.65 1.29
C SER A 21 61.66 -9.18 2.59
N SER A 22 62.97 -8.98 2.75
CA SER A 22 63.68 -9.21 4.00
C SER A 22 63.48 -8.03 4.95
N LEU A 23 62.36 -8.00 5.69
CA LEU A 23 62.05 -7.00 6.71
C LEU A 23 61.53 -7.61 8.02
N GLY A 24 62.22 -8.65 8.50
CA GLY A 24 62.34 -8.87 9.93
C GLY A 24 63.53 -8.06 10.44
N PRO A 25 63.42 -7.29 11.55
CA PRO A 25 64.56 -6.55 12.09
C PRO A 25 65.56 -7.53 12.69
N THR A 26 66.56 -7.92 11.90
CA THR A 26 67.74 -8.62 12.40
C THR A 26 68.53 -7.64 13.29
N ARG A 27 68.17 -7.54 14.58
CA ARG A 27 68.96 -6.82 15.61
C ARG A 27 70.33 -7.49 15.71
N ARG A 28 71.25 -7.14 14.81
CA ARG A 28 72.65 -7.51 14.84
C ARG A 28 73.29 -6.67 15.93
N ALA A 29 73.32 -7.19 17.15
CA ALA A 29 73.97 -6.55 18.28
C ALA A 29 75.45 -6.30 17.93
N SER A 30 75.79 -5.03 17.73
CA SER A 30 77.19 -4.60 17.68
C SER A 30 77.68 -4.55 19.12
N LEU A 31 78.29 -5.64 19.57
CA LEU A 31 78.96 -5.68 20.87
C LEU A 31 80.13 -4.68 20.83
N SER A 32 80.00 -3.60 21.59
CA SER A 32 81.15 -2.78 21.99
C SER A 32 81.98 -3.58 23.00
N ASP A 33 83.30 -3.57 22.88
CA ASP A 33 84.20 -4.26 23.83
C ASP A 33 84.09 -3.75 25.28
N ASP A 34 83.45 -2.58 25.48
CA ASP A 34 83.25 -1.93 26.78
C ASP A 34 81.95 -2.37 27.50
N GLU A 35 80.99 -2.96 26.79
CA GLU A 35 79.68 -3.38 27.33
C GLU A 35 79.56 -4.91 27.34
N ALA A 36 80.25 -5.56 28.29
CA ALA A 36 80.36 -7.02 28.37
C ALA A 36 79.03 -7.75 28.65
N ILE A 37 77.95 -7.04 28.98
CA ILE A 37 76.63 -7.59 29.32
C ILE A 37 75.52 -6.79 28.60
N PRO A 38 74.99 -7.28 27.46
CA PRO A 38 73.87 -6.63 26.80
C PRO A 38 72.59 -6.64 27.66
N GLU A 39 72.01 -5.47 27.91
CA GLU A 39 70.69 -5.36 28.56
C GLU A 39 69.59 -5.95 27.66
N SER A 40 69.24 -7.22 27.91
CA SER A 40 68.14 -7.87 27.19
C SER A 40 66.76 -7.43 27.71
N ASP A 41 66.16 -6.44 27.03
CA ASP A 41 64.86 -5.82 27.30
C ASP A 41 63.63 -6.76 27.27
N SER A 42 63.59 -7.70 28.22
CA SER A 42 62.48 -8.64 28.41
C SER A 42 61.19 -7.93 28.84
N ASN A 43 61.35 -6.78 29.50
CA ASN A 43 60.26 -5.90 29.91
C ASN A 43 59.65 -5.14 28.70
N GLU A 44 60.45 -4.72 27.71
CA GLU A 44 59.95 -4.08 26.47
C GLU A 44 58.95 -4.99 25.76
N THR A 45 59.34 -6.26 25.53
CA THR A 45 58.49 -7.24 24.83
C THR A 45 57.19 -7.51 25.60
N THR A 46 57.26 -7.67 26.93
CA THR A 46 56.07 -7.92 27.76
C THR A 46 55.12 -6.73 27.77
N ASN A 47 55.65 -5.50 27.87
CA ASN A 47 54.86 -4.28 27.87
C ASN A 47 54.16 -4.06 26.51
N LEU A 48 54.86 -4.32 25.40
CA LEU A 48 54.29 -4.23 24.05
C LEU A 48 53.14 -5.23 23.84
N LEU A 49 53.28 -6.47 24.31
CA LEU A 49 52.21 -7.47 24.26
C LEU A 49 51.01 -7.10 25.16
N LEU A 50 51.24 -6.47 26.31
CA LEU A 50 50.17 -5.94 27.18
C LEU A 50 49.43 -4.77 26.52
N GLU A 51 50.14 -3.86 25.84
CA GLU A 51 49.52 -2.79 25.05
C GLU A 51 48.67 -3.36 23.90
N ARG A 52 49.19 -4.36 23.19
CA ARG A 52 48.48 -5.07 22.12
C ARG A 52 47.20 -5.75 22.61
N LEU A 53 47.19 -6.36 23.80
CA LEU A 53 45.95 -6.87 24.42
C LEU A 53 44.95 -5.76 24.79
N ARG A 54 45.41 -4.58 25.21
CA ARG A 54 44.53 -3.43 25.45
C ARG A 54 43.85 -2.99 24.15
N ALA A 55 44.58 -2.94 23.03
CA ALA A 55 44.01 -2.61 21.73
C ALA A 55 42.90 -3.61 21.31
N TRP A 56 43.14 -4.92 21.42
CA TRP A 56 42.11 -5.93 21.16
C TRP A 56 40.90 -5.84 22.10
N LYS A 57 41.14 -5.53 23.38
CA LYS A 57 40.09 -5.31 24.37
C LYS A 57 39.22 -4.09 24.01
N HIS A 58 39.83 -2.99 23.56
CA HIS A 58 39.09 -1.81 23.11
C HIS A 58 38.28 -2.09 21.84
N MET A 59 38.85 -2.79 20.86
CA MET A 59 38.12 -3.26 19.67
C MET A 59 36.91 -4.13 20.05
N CYS A 60 37.08 -5.07 20.98
CA CYS A 60 35.96 -5.91 21.45
C CYS A 60 34.85 -5.06 22.11
N GLY A 61 35.22 -4.10 22.96
CA GLY A 61 34.28 -3.15 23.57
C GLY A 61 33.52 -2.30 22.54
N TYR A 62 34.19 -1.80 21.50
CA TYR A 62 33.52 -1.04 20.43
C TYR A 62 32.50 -1.90 19.65
N LEU A 63 32.75 -3.20 19.49
CA LEU A 63 31.78 -4.12 18.89
C LEU A 63 30.61 -4.44 19.83
N GLU A 64 30.86 -4.59 21.14
CA GLU A 64 29.80 -4.70 22.16
C GLU A 64 28.87 -3.47 22.10
N ASP A 65 29.43 -2.27 22.17
CA ASP A 65 28.69 -1.00 22.09
C ASP A 65 27.88 -0.90 20.78
N TYR A 66 28.48 -1.22 19.63
CA TYR A 66 27.81 -1.19 18.33
C TYR A 66 26.61 -2.14 18.26
N VAL A 67 26.76 -3.38 18.72
CA VAL A 67 25.68 -4.38 18.72
C VAL A 67 24.60 -4.01 19.74
N GLU A 68 24.97 -3.48 20.92
CA GLU A 68 24.01 -3.06 21.93
C GLU A 68 23.17 -1.85 21.47
N VAL A 69 23.80 -0.85 20.85
CA VAL A 69 23.10 0.29 20.23
C VAL A 69 22.21 -0.18 19.07
N THR A 70 22.69 -1.09 18.23
CA THR A 70 21.87 -1.67 17.16
C THR A 70 20.64 -2.38 17.73
N ALA A 71 20.79 -3.19 18.78
CA ALA A 71 19.66 -3.84 19.45
C ALA A 71 18.67 -2.81 20.03
N LYS A 72 19.15 -1.71 20.63
CA LYS A 72 18.30 -0.60 21.09
C LYS A 72 17.51 0.04 19.93
N VAL A 73 18.13 0.21 18.75
CA VAL A 73 17.45 0.71 17.53
C VAL A 73 16.36 -0.25 17.07
N GLN A 74 16.63 -1.57 17.02
CA GLN A 74 15.61 -2.58 16.66
C GLN A 74 14.38 -2.48 17.58
N LYS A 75 14.59 -2.31 18.89
CA LYS A 75 13.49 -2.09 19.86
C LYS A 75 12.74 -0.76 19.67
N SER A 76 13.41 0.30 19.19
CA SER A 76 12.72 1.55 18.84
C SER A 76 11.85 1.36 17.60
N GLN A 77 12.40 0.74 16.55
CA GLN A 77 11.68 0.45 15.31
C GLN A 77 10.42 -0.38 15.58
N ALA A 78 10.48 -1.40 16.45
CA ALA A 78 9.29 -2.14 16.87
C ALA A 78 8.17 -1.21 17.39
N LYS A 79 8.49 -0.27 18.30
CA LYS A 79 7.53 0.71 18.85
C LYS A 79 7.02 1.71 17.83
N ASP A 80 7.82 2.06 16.84
CA ASP A 80 7.39 2.97 15.77
C ASP A 80 6.46 2.24 14.80
N TYR A 81 6.73 0.97 14.48
CA TYR A 81 5.79 0.12 13.74
C TYR A 81 4.53 -0.25 14.54
N GLU A 82 4.56 -0.31 15.88
CA GLU A 82 3.34 -0.39 16.71
C GLU A 82 2.43 0.84 16.53
N LYS A 83 3.00 2.02 16.24
CA LYS A 83 2.20 3.22 15.91
C LYS A 83 1.62 3.13 14.50
N VAL A 84 2.38 2.59 13.54
CA VAL A 84 1.89 2.31 12.18
C VAL A 84 0.75 1.29 12.23
N LEU A 85 0.89 0.21 13.01
CA LEU A 85 -0.15 -0.80 13.18
C LEU A 85 -1.47 -0.22 13.71
N LYS A 86 -1.39 0.77 14.61
CA LYS A 86 -2.57 1.47 15.16
C LYS A 86 -3.34 2.32 14.14
N THR A 87 -2.76 2.65 12.98
CA THR A 87 -3.53 3.34 11.91
C THR A 87 -4.45 2.39 11.15
N VAL A 88 -4.27 1.08 11.31
CA VAL A 88 -5.05 0.01 10.64
C VAL A 88 -5.60 -1.04 11.63
N SER A 89 -5.48 -0.81 12.95
CA SER A 89 -5.93 -1.75 13.98
C SER A 89 -7.45 -1.83 14.08
N ASP A 90 -8.11 -0.69 13.91
CA ASP A 90 -9.56 -0.59 14.02
C ASP A 90 -10.21 -1.11 12.73
N PRO A 91 -11.42 -1.70 12.80
CA PRO A 91 -12.20 -2.02 11.62
C PRO A 91 -12.46 -0.78 10.76
N LEU A 92 -12.57 -0.96 9.44
CA LEU A 92 -12.87 0.11 8.51
C LEU A 92 -14.12 0.89 8.96
N ARG A 93 -13.98 2.22 9.09
CA ARG A 93 -15.13 3.11 9.26
C ARG A 93 -16.05 2.95 8.05
N GLU A 94 -17.35 2.91 8.28
CA GLU A 94 -18.34 2.58 7.24
C GLU A 94 -18.08 1.21 6.55
N GLY A 95 -17.39 0.30 7.25
CA GLY A 95 -16.94 -1.00 6.74
C GLY A 95 -18.02 -1.90 6.16
N HIS A 96 -19.28 -1.68 6.53
CA HIS A 96 -20.45 -2.37 5.98
C HIS A 96 -20.67 -2.10 4.47
N HIS A 97 -20.12 -1.02 3.91
CA HIS A 97 -20.13 -0.79 2.46
C HIS A 97 -19.22 -1.78 1.72
N PHE A 98 -18.11 -2.20 2.31
CA PHE A 98 -17.21 -3.18 1.71
C PHE A 98 -17.69 -4.62 1.93
N SER A 99 -17.33 -5.52 1.02
CA SER A 99 -17.57 -6.95 1.21
C SER A 99 -16.76 -7.48 2.38
N GLN A 100 -17.39 -8.33 3.19
CA GLN A 100 -16.74 -9.06 4.29
C GLN A 100 -16.20 -10.43 3.83
N SER A 101 -16.34 -10.77 2.54
CA SER A 101 -15.71 -11.96 1.95
C SER A 101 -14.22 -11.74 1.69
N GLU A 102 -13.47 -12.83 1.71
CA GLU A 102 -12.05 -12.82 1.32
C GLU A 102 -11.88 -12.31 -0.12
N GLY A 103 -10.82 -11.53 -0.37
CA GLY A 103 -10.53 -10.93 -1.67
C GLY A 103 -11.03 -9.49 -1.87
N GLY A 104 -11.81 -8.94 -0.93
CA GLY A 104 -12.22 -7.53 -0.92
C GLY A 104 -11.25 -6.58 -0.19
N VAL A 105 -11.65 -5.31 -0.12
CA VAL A 105 -10.95 -4.23 0.59
C VAL A 105 -10.81 -4.54 2.09
N ALA A 106 -11.82 -5.15 2.72
CA ALA A 106 -11.74 -5.56 4.12
C ALA A 106 -10.60 -6.57 4.35
N GLY A 107 -10.55 -7.63 3.53
CA GLY A 107 -9.49 -8.64 3.60
C GLY A 107 -8.09 -8.08 3.27
N TRP A 108 -8.01 -7.07 2.39
CA TRP A 108 -6.76 -6.35 2.14
C TRP A 108 -6.28 -5.54 3.36
N PHE A 109 -7.16 -4.83 4.05
CA PHE A 109 -6.81 -4.13 5.30
C PHE A 109 -6.41 -5.11 6.43
N ASP A 110 -7.05 -6.27 6.51
CA ASP A 110 -6.66 -7.34 7.44
C ASP A 110 -5.28 -7.93 7.11
N ASN A 111 -4.94 -8.04 5.81
CA ASN A 111 -3.60 -8.40 5.36
C ASN A 111 -2.55 -7.34 5.78
N ILE A 112 -2.82 -6.05 5.56
CA ILE A 112 -1.93 -4.96 6.00
C ILE A 112 -1.71 -5.03 7.51
N ARG A 113 -2.76 -5.21 8.31
CA ARG A 113 -2.66 -5.33 9.78
C ARG A 113 -1.79 -6.51 10.18
N THR A 114 -2.02 -7.68 9.58
CA THR A 114 -1.28 -8.93 9.86
C THR A 114 0.20 -8.80 9.51
N ASN A 115 0.50 -8.31 8.31
CA ASN A 115 1.88 -8.10 7.86
C ASN A 115 2.59 -7.02 8.70
N THR A 116 1.91 -5.93 9.08
CA THR A 116 2.50 -4.88 9.94
C THR A 116 2.81 -5.40 11.35
N GLN A 117 1.92 -6.23 11.93
CA GLN A 117 2.20 -6.93 13.19
C GLN A 117 3.39 -7.91 13.05
N GLY A 118 3.53 -8.55 11.89
CA GLY A 118 4.70 -9.35 11.53
C GLY A 118 6.01 -8.54 11.54
N ILE A 119 5.99 -7.32 11.01
CA ILE A 119 7.14 -6.41 11.03
C ILE A 119 7.52 -6.02 12.47
N VAL A 120 6.55 -5.65 13.31
CA VAL A 120 6.77 -5.37 14.75
C VAL A 120 7.47 -6.55 15.43
N ASN A 121 6.95 -7.76 15.24
CA ASN A 121 7.51 -8.97 15.83
C ASN A 121 8.93 -9.26 15.32
N GLY A 122 9.20 -9.05 14.03
CA GLY A 122 10.52 -9.19 13.43
C GLY A 122 11.58 -8.29 14.08
N TYR A 123 11.23 -7.03 14.37
CA TYR A 123 12.11 -6.11 15.10
C TYR A 123 12.36 -6.55 16.55
N LEU A 124 11.31 -7.00 17.26
CA LEU A 124 11.44 -7.50 18.64
C LEU A 124 12.28 -8.77 18.74
N ASP A 125 12.10 -9.72 17.82
CA ASP A 125 12.87 -10.97 17.83
C ASP A 125 14.33 -10.72 17.42
N THR A 126 14.58 -9.76 16.53
CA THR A 126 15.95 -9.34 16.19
C THR A 126 16.66 -8.69 17.38
N GLU A 127 15.99 -7.84 18.17
CA GLU A 127 16.55 -7.31 19.44
C GLU A 127 16.94 -8.46 20.40
N LYS A 128 16.05 -9.43 20.59
CA LYS A 128 16.30 -10.60 21.46
C LYS A 128 17.48 -11.42 20.96
N ASN A 129 17.57 -11.70 19.65
CA ASN A 129 18.65 -12.50 19.06
C ASN A 129 20.02 -11.82 19.17
N LEU A 130 20.10 -10.51 18.91
CA LEU A 130 21.33 -9.74 19.10
C LEU A 130 21.81 -9.78 20.56
N LYS A 131 20.89 -9.63 21.52
CA LYS A 131 21.19 -9.69 22.96
C LYS A 131 21.43 -11.09 23.51
N GLY A 132 20.80 -12.11 22.94
CA GLY A 132 20.84 -13.49 23.40
C GLY A 132 21.96 -14.33 22.77
N SER A 133 22.54 -13.90 21.65
CA SER A 133 23.56 -14.66 20.92
C SER A 133 24.82 -13.86 20.58
N VAL A 134 24.68 -12.66 19.99
CA VAL A 134 25.84 -11.88 19.54
C VAL A 134 26.57 -11.23 20.71
N LEU A 135 25.87 -10.47 21.57
CA LEU A 135 26.50 -9.82 22.73
C LEU A 135 27.18 -10.80 23.70
N PRO A 136 26.57 -11.94 24.11
CA PRO A 136 27.21 -12.87 25.04
C PRO A 136 28.51 -13.48 24.50
N SER A 137 28.64 -13.63 23.18
CA SER A 137 29.87 -14.08 22.52
C SER A 137 30.99 -13.04 22.68
N LEU A 138 30.69 -11.77 22.43
CA LEU A 138 31.65 -10.66 22.58
C LEU A 138 32.01 -10.43 24.06
N GLU A 139 31.03 -10.40 24.96
CA GLU A 139 31.29 -10.27 26.40
C GLU A 139 32.20 -11.36 26.95
N ARG A 140 32.03 -12.60 26.45
CA ARG A 140 32.89 -13.72 26.81
C ARG A 140 34.31 -13.49 26.28
N LEU A 141 34.46 -13.07 25.03
CA LEU A 141 35.76 -12.73 24.44
C LEU A 141 36.47 -11.60 25.21
N HIS A 142 35.74 -10.58 25.64
CA HIS A 142 36.26 -9.49 26.47
C HIS A 142 36.74 -9.99 27.84
N LYS A 143 36.01 -10.94 28.46
CA LYS A 143 36.46 -11.64 29.68
C LYS A 143 37.72 -12.48 29.42
N GLU A 144 37.80 -13.21 28.30
CA GLU A 144 38.99 -13.96 27.87
C GLU A 144 40.22 -13.02 27.68
N LEU A 145 40.07 -11.89 26.97
CA LEU A 145 41.10 -10.85 26.80
C LEU A 145 41.60 -10.25 28.13
N LYS A 146 40.67 -9.96 29.05
CA LYS A 146 40.99 -9.46 30.41
C LYS A 146 41.77 -10.49 31.22
N ASN A 147 41.45 -11.78 31.09
CA ASN A 147 42.15 -12.86 31.76
C ASN A 147 43.54 -13.07 31.17
N LYS A 148 43.68 -13.06 29.84
CA LYS A 148 44.98 -13.20 29.16
C LYS A 148 45.96 -12.08 29.52
N SER A 149 45.44 -10.87 29.71
CA SER A 149 46.23 -9.71 30.19
C SER A 149 46.85 -9.95 31.57
N LYS A 150 46.09 -10.56 32.50
CA LYS A 150 46.60 -10.90 33.84
C LYS A 150 47.62 -12.04 33.80
N GLU A 151 47.34 -13.07 33.00
CA GLU A 151 48.22 -14.22 32.81
C GLU A 151 49.61 -13.76 32.34
N LEU A 152 49.65 -12.96 31.26
CA LEU A 152 50.88 -12.40 30.70
C LEU A 152 51.67 -11.58 31.72
N GLN A 153 50.99 -10.71 32.48
CA GLN A 153 51.63 -9.87 33.51
C GLN A 153 52.22 -10.70 34.66
N SER A 154 51.63 -11.84 35.01
CA SER A 154 52.18 -12.75 36.02
C SER A 154 53.34 -13.61 35.50
N GLY A 155 53.21 -14.17 34.29
CA GLY A 155 54.09 -15.22 33.77
C GLY A 155 55.51 -14.75 33.46
N ALA A 156 55.64 -13.58 32.81
CA ALA A 156 56.93 -13.04 32.37
C ALA A 156 57.87 -12.63 33.53
N SER A 157 57.37 -12.56 34.76
CA SER A 157 58.10 -12.01 35.91
C SER A 157 59.12 -12.95 36.55
N LYS A 158 59.11 -14.24 36.23
CA LYS A 158 59.93 -15.26 36.93
C LYS A 158 61.31 -15.46 36.29
N SER A 159 61.36 -15.66 34.97
CA SER A 159 62.59 -15.86 34.21
C SER A 159 63.48 -14.60 34.22
N ALA A 160 62.88 -13.42 34.05
CA ALA A 160 63.57 -12.14 34.13
C ALA A 160 64.30 -11.94 35.48
N LYS A 161 63.70 -12.36 36.61
CA LYS A 161 64.34 -12.30 37.93
C LYS A 161 65.50 -13.29 38.09
N ALA A 162 65.50 -14.40 37.37
CA ALA A 162 66.61 -15.35 37.37
C ALA A 162 67.82 -14.77 36.63
N VAL A 163 67.58 -14.16 35.46
CA VAL A 163 68.60 -13.41 34.69
C VAL A 163 69.21 -12.29 35.53
N GLU A 164 68.37 -11.44 36.14
CA GLU A 164 68.83 -10.32 36.98
C GLU A 164 69.73 -10.79 38.14
N LYS A 165 69.31 -11.86 38.84
CA LYS A 165 70.11 -12.46 39.90
C LYS A 165 71.43 -13.04 39.39
N ALA A 166 71.45 -13.62 38.20
CA ALA A 166 72.69 -14.14 37.60
C ALA A 166 73.65 -13.00 37.22
N ARG A 167 73.15 -11.96 36.54
CA ARG A 167 73.90 -10.74 36.20
C ARG A 167 74.54 -10.10 37.41
N GLY A 168 73.76 -9.83 38.46
CA GLY A 168 74.26 -9.23 39.70
C GLY A 168 75.29 -10.08 40.46
N VAL A 169 75.34 -11.40 40.23
CA VAL A 169 76.39 -12.29 40.78
C VAL A 169 77.64 -12.31 39.89
N THR A 170 77.48 -12.29 38.56
CA THR A 170 78.59 -12.16 37.61
C THR A 170 79.32 -10.83 37.79
N GLN A 171 78.58 -9.72 37.80
CA GLN A 171 79.11 -8.36 37.90
C GLN A 171 80.00 -8.18 39.14
N LYS A 172 79.51 -8.59 40.33
CA LYS A 172 80.29 -8.55 41.58
C LYS A 172 81.57 -9.37 41.53
N HIS A 173 81.65 -10.42 40.70
CA HIS A 173 82.88 -11.20 40.51
C HIS A 173 83.82 -10.59 39.47
N ILE A 174 83.29 -9.87 38.48
CA ILE A 174 84.10 -9.06 37.55
C ILE A 174 84.76 -7.90 38.31
N GLU A 175 84.01 -7.19 39.15
CA GLU A 175 84.50 -6.12 40.02
C GLU A 175 85.57 -6.61 41.01
N LEU A 176 85.33 -7.77 41.64
CA LEU A 176 86.31 -8.41 42.52
C LEU A 176 87.60 -8.79 41.76
N LEU A 177 87.47 -9.37 40.56
CA LEU A 177 88.61 -9.68 39.70
C LEU A 177 89.39 -8.42 39.33
N ALA A 178 88.71 -7.36 38.87
CA ALA A 178 89.34 -6.10 38.50
C ALA A 178 90.11 -5.48 39.68
N THR A 179 89.52 -5.50 40.88
CA THR A 179 90.15 -5.00 42.11
C THR A 179 91.43 -5.79 42.46
N GLN A 180 91.39 -7.13 42.37
CA GLN A 180 92.54 -7.97 42.72
C GLN A 180 93.61 -8.05 41.62
N VAL A 181 93.25 -7.80 40.35
CA VAL A 181 94.22 -7.60 39.27
C VAL A 181 94.95 -6.27 39.47
N ALA A 182 94.24 -5.18 39.77
CA ALA A 182 94.85 -3.87 40.01
C ALA A 182 95.77 -3.86 41.25
N SER A 183 95.45 -4.62 42.30
CA SER A 183 96.30 -4.73 43.49
C SER A 183 97.54 -5.60 43.26
N PHE A 184 97.50 -6.57 42.33
CA PHE A 184 98.58 -7.53 42.08
C PHE A 184 99.94 -6.85 41.82
N ASP A 185 99.98 -5.89 40.87
CA ASP A 185 101.20 -5.18 40.49
C ASP A 185 101.75 -4.31 41.64
N SER A 186 100.88 -3.80 42.52
CA SER A 186 101.25 -2.99 43.68
C SER A 186 101.75 -3.79 44.89
N THR A 187 101.60 -5.12 44.88
CA THR A 187 101.84 -6.00 46.06
C THR A 187 103.17 -6.79 45.95
N ALA A 188 104.06 -6.40 45.03
CA ALA A 188 105.29 -7.13 44.71
C ALA A 188 106.16 -7.45 45.95
N GLY A 189 106.11 -8.71 46.40
CA GLY A 189 106.87 -9.23 47.54
C GLY A 189 106.02 -9.71 48.74
N ASN A 190 104.75 -9.33 48.83
CA ASN A 190 103.86 -9.76 49.91
C ASN A 190 103.07 -11.04 49.55
N ARG A 191 102.72 -11.84 50.58
CA ARG A 191 101.95 -13.08 50.42
C ARG A 191 100.50 -12.77 50.04
N PHE A 192 100.12 -13.08 48.80
CA PHE A 192 98.73 -13.02 48.35
C PHE A 192 97.87 -14.09 49.04
N GLU A 193 96.60 -13.76 49.30
CA GLU A 193 95.63 -14.74 49.79
C GLU A 193 95.14 -15.62 48.63
N HIS A 194 95.14 -16.94 48.82
CA HIS A 194 94.81 -17.90 47.75
C HIS A 194 93.37 -17.74 47.22
N ALA A 195 92.46 -17.15 48.00
CA ALA A 195 91.08 -16.88 47.59
C ALA A 195 90.97 -15.67 46.64
N HIS A 196 91.96 -14.78 46.67
CA HIS A 196 92.01 -13.56 45.87
C HIS A 196 92.91 -13.68 44.63
N ASP A 197 93.52 -14.85 44.40
CA ASP A 197 94.32 -15.16 43.22
C ASP A 197 93.56 -14.79 41.91
N PRO A 198 94.10 -13.88 41.07
CA PRO A 198 93.42 -13.41 39.86
C PRO A 198 93.10 -14.51 38.84
N TYR A 199 93.89 -15.58 38.77
CA TYR A 199 93.61 -16.72 37.89
C TYR A 199 92.42 -17.54 38.40
N ILE A 200 92.33 -17.76 39.72
CA ILE A 200 91.16 -18.41 40.34
C ILE A 200 89.90 -17.54 40.17
N LEU A 201 90.01 -16.23 40.40
CA LEU A 201 88.90 -15.29 40.20
C LEU A 201 88.42 -15.25 38.74
N ARG A 202 89.33 -15.25 37.76
CA ARG A 202 88.99 -15.36 36.32
C ARG A 202 88.20 -16.64 36.00
N ARG A 203 88.60 -17.78 36.57
CA ARG A 203 87.82 -19.04 36.43
C ARG A 203 86.44 -18.93 37.10
N GLY A 204 86.37 -18.23 38.23
CA GLY A 204 85.12 -17.90 38.92
C GLY A 204 84.17 -17.00 38.12
N VAL A 205 84.70 -16.03 37.39
CA VAL A 205 83.95 -15.19 36.42
C VAL A 205 83.43 -16.05 35.28
N ASN A 206 84.28 -16.84 34.61
CA ASN A 206 83.86 -17.71 33.50
C ASN A 206 82.71 -18.65 33.90
N HIS A 207 82.74 -19.23 35.10
CA HIS A 207 81.66 -20.08 35.61
C HIS A 207 80.33 -19.31 35.79
N ARG A 208 80.37 -18.09 36.32
CA ARG A 208 79.19 -17.25 36.55
C ARG A 208 78.61 -16.70 35.24
N LEU A 209 79.48 -16.27 34.33
CA LEU A 209 79.11 -15.83 32.99
C LEU A 209 78.44 -16.97 32.19
N ASN A 210 78.98 -18.20 32.25
CA ASN A 210 78.33 -19.36 31.64
C ASN A 210 76.93 -19.61 32.23
N LYS A 211 76.77 -19.50 33.55
CA LYS A 211 75.45 -19.61 34.20
C LYS A 211 74.50 -18.48 33.76
N GLN A 212 74.97 -17.24 33.70
CA GLN A 212 74.17 -16.11 33.22
C GLN A 212 73.68 -16.33 31.79
N VAL A 213 74.56 -16.77 30.88
CA VAL A 213 74.18 -17.10 29.49
C VAL A 213 73.14 -18.22 29.44
N ILE A 214 73.18 -19.19 30.34
CA ILE A 214 72.13 -20.23 30.45
C ILE A 214 70.79 -19.60 30.88
N GLU A 215 70.76 -18.78 31.93
CA GLU A 215 69.51 -18.13 32.38
C GLU A 215 68.94 -17.15 31.33
N GLU A 216 69.81 -16.42 30.61
CA GLU A 216 69.43 -15.52 29.52
C GLU A 216 68.83 -16.27 28.33
N ASN A 217 69.42 -17.42 27.96
CA ASN A 217 68.86 -18.30 26.93
C ASN A 217 67.53 -18.92 27.36
N ASN A 218 67.40 -19.35 28.62
CA ASN A 218 66.13 -19.87 29.15
C ASN A 218 65.04 -18.80 29.07
N ASN A 219 65.30 -17.59 29.58
CA ASN A 219 64.39 -16.46 29.53
C ASN A 219 64.01 -16.08 28.08
N ARG A 220 64.96 -16.15 27.14
CA ARG A 220 64.68 -15.94 25.71
C ARG A 220 63.69 -17.01 25.18
N GLN A 221 63.87 -18.28 25.53
CA GLN A 221 62.95 -19.34 25.10
C GLN A 221 61.55 -19.18 25.72
N ASP A 222 61.47 -18.77 26.99
CA ASP A 222 60.20 -18.45 27.66
C ASP A 222 59.45 -17.31 26.93
N ILE A 223 60.15 -16.23 26.55
CA ILE A 223 59.58 -15.12 25.78
C ILE A 223 59.10 -15.57 24.39
N ILE A 224 59.86 -16.42 23.69
CA ILE A 224 59.47 -16.99 22.39
C ILE A 224 58.21 -17.86 22.55
N ALA A 225 58.11 -18.67 23.61
CA ALA A 225 56.94 -19.47 23.90
C ALA A 225 55.69 -18.60 24.18
N VAL A 226 55.85 -17.50 24.93
CA VAL A 226 54.80 -16.50 25.15
C VAL A 226 54.36 -15.87 23.83
N GLN A 227 55.28 -15.45 22.95
CA GLN A 227 54.95 -14.88 21.64
C GLN A 227 54.18 -15.87 20.74
N ASN A 228 54.61 -17.14 20.69
CA ASN A 228 53.93 -18.18 19.91
C ASN A 228 52.52 -18.46 20.43
N ASN A 229 52.32 -18.51 21.76
CA ASN A 229 51.00 -18.66 22.35
C ASN A 229 50.11 -17.43 22.10
N PHE A 230 50.69 -16.23 22.12
CA PHE A 230 50.01 -14.97 21.82
C PHE A 230 49.48 -14.95 20.39
N GLN A 231 50.27 -15.37 19.40
CA GLN A 231 49.84 -15.50 18.00
C GLN A 231 48.60 -16.40 17.84
N GLN A 232 48.58 -17.54 18.52
CA GLN A 232 47.44 -18.46 18.50
C GLN A 232 46.20 -17.83 19.17
N PHE A 233 46.40 -17.11 20.27
CA PHE A 233 45.33 -16.40 20.96
C PHE A 233 44.73 -15.27 20.10
N GLU A 234 45.53 -14.48 19.39
CA GLU A 234 45.00 -13.46 18.45
C GLU A 234 44.19 -14.08 17.30
N ALA A 235 44.65 -15.21 16.76
CA ALA A 235 43.91 -15.94 15.73
C ALA A 235 42.56 -16.48 16.26
N HIS A 236 42.48 -16.84 17.55
CA HIS A 236 41.21 -17.16 18.22
C HIS A 236 40.32 -15.92 18.39
N VAL A 237 40.86 -14.81 18.92
CA VAL A 237 40.14 -13.53 19.08
C VAL A 237 39.48 -13.09 17.77
N LEU A 238 40.23 -13.08 16.67
CA LEU A 238 39.71 -12.67 15.36
C LEU A 238 38.63 -13.63 14.84
N ARG A 239 38.80 -14.95 15.02
CA ARG A 239 37.80 -15.95 14.62
C ARG A 239 36.49 -15.79 15.40
N THR A 240 36.56 -15.58 16.71
CA THR A 240 35.35 -15.34 17.54
C THR A 240 34.61 -14.09 17.10
N VAL A 241 35.32 -13.00 16.77
CA VAL A 241 34.71 -11.79 16.20
C VAL A 241 34.06 -12.07 14.85
N GLN A 242 34.74 -12.79 13.95
CA GLN A 242 34.17 -13.15 12.63
C GLN A 242 32.86 -13.93 12.78
N THR A 243 32.81 -14.96 13.63
CA THR A 243 31.59 -15.73 13.90
C THR A 243 30.49 -14.89 14.53
N ALA A 244 30.81 -13.96 15.45
CA ALA A 244 29.82 -13.06 16.03
C ALA A 244 29.22 -12.10 14.99
N MET A 245 30.05 -11.57 14.07
CA MET A 245 29.60 -10.69 12.99
C MET A 245 28.84 -11.44 11.89
N GLU A 246 29.16 -12.71 11.63
CA GLU A 246 28.37 -13.58 10.76
C GLU A 246 26.97 -13.80 11.33
N GLN A 247 26.84 -14.13 12.62
CA GLN A 247 25.54 -14.24 13.29
C GLN A 247 24.75 -12.93 13.27
N PHE A 248 25.41 -11.79 13.53
CA PHE A 248 24.81 -10.46 13.41
C PHE A 248 24.21 -10.24 12.01
N ASN A 249 24.99 -10.54 10.95
CA ASN A 249 24.54 -10.40 9.57
C ASN A 249 23.36 -11.32 9.26
N VAL A 250 23.38 -12.57 9.74
CA VAL A 250 22.27 -13.53 9.57
C VAL A 250 20.99 -13.01 10.23
N PHE A 251 21.06 -12.47 11.46
CA PHE A 251 19.86 -11.95 12.13
C PHE A 251 19.28 -10.71 11.45
N ILE A 252 20.13 -9.75 11.07
CA ILE A 252 19.69 -8.52 10.38
C ILE A 252 19.18 -8.84 8.96
N GLY A 253 19.90 -9.66 8.18
CA GLY A 253 19.50 -10.04 6.83
C GLY A 253 18.13 -10.74 6.81
N ASN A 254 17.94 -11.75 7.67
CA ASN A 254 16.67 -12.46 7.80
C ASN A 254 15.50 -11.54 8.19
N GLN A 255 15.74 -10.48 8.97
CA GLN A 255 14.73 -9.48 9.33
C GLN A 255 14.32 -8.66 8.10
N LEU A 256 15.30 -8.15 7.35
CA LEU A 256 15.08 -7.34 6.14
C LEU A 256 14.38 -8.14 5.03
N ASP A 257 14.77 -9.39 4.79
CA ASP A 257 14.13 -10.24 3.78
C ASP A 257 12.68 -10.57 4.12
N ARG A 258 12.38 -10.85 5.40
CA ARG A 258 11.00 -11.04 5.88
C ARG A 258 10.17 -9.77 5.75
N GLN A 259 10.73 -8.61 6.12
CA GLN A 259 10.06 -7.31 5.98
C GLN A 259 9.76 -6.99 4.51
N ARG A 260 10.69 -7.29 3.59
CA ARG A 260 10.48 -7.18 2.14
C ARG A 260 9.35 -8.09 1.66
N ALA A 261 9.31 -9.34 2.12
CA ALA A 261 8.24 -10.28 1.77
C ALA A 261 6.86 -9.79 2.26
N MET A 262 6.78 -9.28 3.50
CA MET A 262 5.56 -8.70 4.08
C MET A 262 5.02 -7.53 3.25
N TYR A 263 5.87 -6.59 2.82
CA TYR A 263 5.45 -5.50 1.91
C TYR A 263 5.03 -6.00 0.52
N SER A 264 5.69 -7.04 0.00
CA SER A 264 5.31 -7.65 -1.27
C SER A 264 3.94 -8.34 -1.18
N ASP A 265 3.60 -8.93 -0.03
CA ASP A 265 2.31 -9.57 0.20
C ASP A 265 1.19 -8.53 0.37
N MET A 266 1.43 -7.42 1.08
CA MET A 266 0.48 -6.28 1.13
C MET A 266 0.13 -5.75 -0.27
N LEU A 267 1.13 -5.65 -1.15
CA LEU A 267 0.94 -5.22 -2.55
C LEU A 267 0.18 -6.26 -3.36
N ALA A 268 0.56 -7.54 -3.25
CA ALA A 268 -0.11 -8.63 -3.95
C ALA A 268 -1.56 -8.81 -3.49
N SER A 269 -1.85 -8.57 -2.21
CA SER A 269 -3.21 -8.56 -1.67
C SER A 269 -4.03 -7.40 -2.25
N ALA A 270 -3.47 -6.20 -2.37
CA ALA A 270 -4.12 -5.06 -3.03
C ALA A 270 -4.44 -5.37 -4.51
N GLN A 271 -3.44 -5.89 -5.24
CA GLN A 271 -3.53 -6.18 -6.68
C GLN A 271 -4.45 -7.36 -7.01
N ARG A 272 -4.77 -8.21 -6.03
CA ARG A 272 -5.69 -9.34 -6.20
C ARG A 272 -7.17 -8.93 -6.13
N VAL A 273 -7.50 -7.74 -5.58
CA VAL A 273 -8.87 -7.23 -5.52
C VAL A 273 -9.36 -6.89 -6.94
N PRO A 274 -10.39 -7.58 -7.49
CA PRO A 274 -10.91 -7.24 -8.81
C PRO A 274 -11.60 -5.86 -8.80
N PRO A 275 -11.47 -5.02 -9.84
CA PRO A 275 -12.00 -3.64 -9.84
C PRO A 275 -13.52 -3.54 -9.61
N ASP A 276 -14.27 -4.55 -10.04
CA ASP A 276 -15.72 -4.66 -9.94
C ASP A 276 -16.20 -5.37 -8.66
N PHE A 277 -15.31 -6.03 -7.92
CA PHE A 277 -15.66 -6.91 -6.80
C PHE A 277 -16.50 -6.21 -5.73
N GLU A 278 -16.08 -5.03 -5.28
CA GLU A 278 -16.82 -4.26 -4.27
C GLU A 278 -18.17 -3.78 -4.80
N TRP A 279 -18.23 -3.36 -6.07
CA TRP A 279 -19.48 -2.91 -6.69
C TRP A 279 -20.49 -4.05 -6.83
N VAL A 280 -20.07 -5.20 -7.38
CA VAL A 280 -20.92 -6.39 -7.55
C VAL A 280 -21.44 -6.88 -6.19
N ASN A 281 -20.59 -6.97 -5.17
CA ASN A 281 -21.01 -7.34 -3.82
C ASN A 281 -21.89 -6.25 -3.15
N PHE A 282 -21.68 -4.98 -3.45
CA PHE A 282 -22.52 -3.89 -2.94
C PHE A 282 -23.92 -3.90 -3.58
N ILE A 283 -24.04 -4.00 -4.90
CA ILE A 283 -25.35 -4.03 -5.57
C ILE A 283 -26.14 -5.28 -5.20
N THR A 284 -25.47 -6.43 -5.05
CA THR A 284 -26.13 -7.68 -4.66
C THR A 284 -26.75 -7.60 -3.26
N ARG A 285 -26.05 -6.98 -2.30
CA ARG A 285 -26.55 -6.76 -0.93
C ARG A 285 -27.65 -5.70 -0.86
N ASN A 286 -27.61 -4.69 -1.72
CA ASN A 286 -28.50 -3.53 -1.70
C ASN A 286 -29.55 -3.53 -2.83
N ALA A 287 -29.77 -4.66 -3.50
CA ALA A 287 -30.68 -4.79 -4.65
C ALA A 287 -32.14 -4.36 -4.36
N HIS A 288 -32.55 -4.35 -3.09
CA HIS A 288 -33.87 -3.91 -2.64
C HIS A 288 -34.01 -2.37 -2.52
N ALA A 289 -32.89 -1.64 -2.50
CA ALA A 289 -32.84 -0.19 -2.30
C ALA A 289 -32.26 0.56 -3.51
N LEU A 290 -31.45 -0.11 -4.32
CA LEU A 290 -30.94 0.43 -5.59
C LEU A 290 -32.01 0.36 -6.68
N VAL A 291 -31.92 1.30 -7.63
CA VAL A 291 -32.73 1.25 -8.85
C VAL A 291 -32.20 0.13 -9.73
N ASP A 292 -33.07 -0.81 -10.06
CA ASP A 292 -32.81 -1.85 -11.04
C ASP A 292 -32.69 -1.22 -12.46
N PRO A 293 -31.54 -1.38 -13.15
CA PRO A 293 -31.35 -0.83 -14.50
C PRO A 293 -32.18 -1.54 -15.57
N ASP A 294 -32.62 -2.79 -15.32
CA ASP A 294 -33.46 -3.55 -16.25
C ASP A 294 -34.96 -3.21 -16.11
N SER A 295 -35.34 -2.48 -15.04
CA SER A 295 -36.69 -1.99 -14.84
C SER A 295 -37.05 -0.92 -15.87
N PRO A 296 -38.18 -1.07 -16.59
CA PRO A 296 -38.54 -0.15 -17.67
C PRO A 296 -38.80 1.27 -17.16
N PRO A 297 -38.45 2.32 -17.92
CA PRO A 297 -38.82 3.69 -17.60
C PRO A 297 -40.32 3.83 -17.35
N ARG A 298 -40.70 4.63 -16.34
CA ARG A 298 -42.12 4.90 -16.07
C ARG A 298 -42.74 5.65 -17.25
N SER A 299 -43.70 5.01 -17.90
CA SER A 299 -44.52 5.59 -18.97
C SER A 299 -45.87 6.03 -18.41
N LEU A 300 -46.39 7.16 -18.90
CA LEU A 300 -47.74 7.62 -18.57
C LEU A 300 -48.81 6.60 -19.00
N SER A 301 -48.56 5.82 -20.06
CA SER A 301 -49.42 4.71 -20.49
C SER A 301 -49.55 3.56 -19.46
N HIS A 302 -48.65 3.50 -18.47
CA HIS A 302 -48.66 2.50 -17.39
C HIS A 302 -49.11 3.10 -16.05
N ILE A 303 -49.41 4.40 -16.00
CA ILE A 303 -49.96 5.06 -14.82
C ILE A 303 -51.48 5.01 -14.94
N THR A 304 -52.13 4.32 -14.00
CA THR A 304 -53.58 4.40 -13.85
C THR A 304 -53.95 5.34 -12.71
N PHE A 305 -55.01 6.12 -12.89
CA PHE A 305 -55.55 7.01 -11.86
C PHE A 305 -57.09 6.93 -11.77
N PRO A 306 -57.69 7.21 -10.60
CA PRO A 306 -59.14 7.14 -10.43
C PRO A 306 -59.87 8.07 -11.42
N ASN A 307 -60.93 7.54 -12.04
CA ASN A 307 -61.79 8.23 -13.01
C ASN A 307 -61.18 8.57 -14.38
N GLN A 308 -59.97 8.08 -14.72
CA GLN A 308 -59.35 8.36 -16.03
C GLN A 308 -60.27 8.03 -17.23
N ASP A 309 -60.93 6.86 -17.18
CA ASP A 309 -61.83 6.33 -18.23
C ASP A 309 -63.31 6.66 -17.97
N HIS A 310 -63.61 7.57 -17.04
CA HIS A 310 -64.98 7.89 -16.68
C HIS A 310 -65.68 8.64 -17.81
N ARG A 311 -66.90 8.25 -18.19
CA ARG A 311 -67.64 8.83 -19.35
C ARG A 311 -67.66 10.37 -19.42
N ALA A 312 -67.59 11.07 -18.28
CA ALA A 312 -67.56 12.53 -18.24
C ALA A 312 -66.22 13.19 -18.66
N THR A 313 -65.12 12.44 -18.71
CA THR A 313 -63.78 12.90 -19.16
C THR A 313 -63.57 12.69 -20.67
N VAL A 314 -64.35 11.81 -21.30
CA VAL A 314 -64.29 11.53 -22.74
C VAL A 314 -65.10 12.57 -23.52
N PRO A 315 -64.53 13.26 -24.53
CA PRO A 315 -65.25 14.27 -25.30
C PRO A 315 -66.34 13.67 -26.20
N LEU A 316 -67.40 14.44 -26.46
CA LEU A 316 -68.48 14.06 -27.41
C LEU A 316 -68.01 14.24 -28.87
N ILE A 317 -67.21 15.27 -29.10
CA ILE A 317 -66.42 15.49 -30.32
C ILE A 317 -65.27 16.44 -29.95
N GLU A 318 -64.13 16.25 -30.59
CA GLU A 318 -62.96 17.11 -30.49
C GLU A 318 -62.30 17.25 -31.86
N GLY A 319 -61.48 18.30 -32.02
CA GLY A 319 -60.74 18.53 -33.25
C GLY A 319 -60.61 20.00 -33.64
N THR A 320 -59.89 20.22 -34.73
CA THR A 320 -59.53 21.55 -35.20
C THR A 320 -60.69 22.23 -35.95
N LEU A 321 -61.02 23.47 -35.59
CA LEU A 321 -61.89 24.35 -36.37
C LEU A 321 -61.19 25.68 -36.65
N GLU A 322 -61.67 26.37 -37.69
CA GLU A 322 -61.31 27.75 -37.99
C GLU A 322 -62.40 28.70 -37.47
N ARG A 323 -62.05 29.69 -36.64
CA ARG A 323 -62.96 30.73 -36.16
C ARG A 323 -62.62 32.08 -36.78
N LYS A 324 -63.62 32.80 -37.29
CA LYS A 324 -63.42 34.17 -37.82
C LYS A 324 -63.02 35.11 -36.68
N SER A 325 -61.93 35.85 -36.85
CA SER A 325 -61.44 36.77 -35.83
C SER A 325 -62.42 37.91 -35.55
N ARG A 326 -62.45 38.40 -34.31
CA ARG A 326 -63.17 39.63 -33.92
C ARG A 326 -62.40 40.90 -34.34
N ALA A 327 -61.09 40.81 -34.57
CA ALA A 327 -60.29 41.93 -35.07
C ALA A 327 -60.44 42.02 -36.60
N MET A 328 -61.02 43.12 -37.10
CA MET A 328 -61.49 43.25 -38.50
C MET A 328 -60.44 43.02 -39.61
N LEU A 329 -59.15 42.94 -39.29
CA LEU A 329 -58.06 42.69 -40.24
C LEU A 329 -57.46 41.27 -40.19
N LYS A 330 -57.81 40.43 -39.22
CA LYS A 330 -57.42 39.01 -39.20
C LYS A 330 -58.58 38.16 -39.72
N GLY A 331 -58.28 37.21 -40.61
CA GLY A 331 -59.29 36.34 -41.23
C GLY A 331 -59.83 35.27 -40.29
N TYR A 332 -59.80 34.01 -40.73
CA TYR A 332 -60.03 32.87 -39.86
C TYR A 332 -58.74 32.49 -39.11
N SER A 333 -58.86 32.16 -37.83
CA SER A 333 -57.81 31.61 -36.97
C SER A 333 -58.15 30.19 -36.56
N THR A 334 -57.18 29.30 -36.67
CA THR A 334 -57.28 27.89 -36.28
C THR A 334 -57.20 27.75 -34.75
N GLY A 335 -58.04 26.89 -34.17
CA GLY A 335 -57.97 26.48 -32.76
C GLY A 335 -58.40 25.02 -32.61
N TYR A 336 -58.05 24.40 -31.48
CA TYR A 336 -58.54 23.07 -31.11
C TYR A 336 -59.81 23.22 -30.30
N TYR A 337 -60.87 22.49 -30.64
CA TYR A 337 -62.16 22.62 -29.96
C TYR A 337 -62.58 21.29 -29.39
N VAL A 338 -63.31 21.33 -28.27
CA VAL A 338 -63.79 20.14 -27.55
C VAL A 338 -65.21 20.39 -27.06
N ILE A 339 -66.12 19.44 -27.32
CA ILE A 339 -67.45 19.41 -26.69
C ILE A 339 -67.45 18.39 -25.57
N SER A 340 -67.51 18.85 -24.33
CA SER A 340 -67.53 17.98 -23.16
C SER A 340 -68.93 17.43 -22.88
N PRO A 341 -69.06 16.24 -22.24
CA PRO A 341 -70.34 15.74 -21.72
C PRO A 341 -71.04 16.67 -20.72
N ALA A 342 -70.30 17.63 -20.13
CA ALA A 342 -70.83 18.72 -19.32
C ALA A 342 -71.55 19.81 -20.15
N ARG A 343 -71.64 19.65 -21.47
CA ARG A 343 -72.28 20.54 -22.46
C ARG A 343 -71.59 21.91 -22.65
N TYR A 344 -70.27 21.94 -22.48
CA TYR A 344 -69.47 23.09 -22.88
C TYR A 344 -68.79 22.84 -24.23
N LEU A 345 -68.71 23.87 -25.07
CA LEU A 345 -67.74 23.97 -26.15
C LEU A 345 -66.55 24.76 -25.64
N HIS A 346 -65.40 24.11 -25.52
CA HIS A 346 -64.12 24.73 -25.17
C HIS A 346 -63.29 24.99 -26.43
N GLU A 347 -62.49 26.05 -26.40
CA GLU A 347 -61.42 26.33 -27.37
C GLU A 347 -60.08 26.28 -26.64
N PHE A 348 -59.15 25.49 -27.14
CA PHE A 348 -57.77 25.43 -26.72
C PHE A 348 -56.89 25.87 -27.89
N LYS A 349 -55.69 26.34 -27.56
CA LYS A 349 -54.68 26.73 -28.55
C LYS A 349 -54.18 25.54 -29.38
N ASP A 350 -54.05 24.38 -28.74
CA ASP A 350 -53.58 23.12 -29.29
C ASP A 350 -54.17 21.94 -28.48
N ASN A 351 -53.66 20.72 -28.69
CA ASN A 351 -54.06 19.49 -28.01
C ASN A 351 -52.84 18.83 -27.33
N ASP A 352 -52.05 19.63 -26.58
CA ASP A 352 -50.80 19.20 -25.94
C ASP A 352 -50.89 19.34 -24.41
N ASP A 353 -51.50 18.33 -23.78
CA ASP A 353 -51.63 18.21 -22.31
C ASP A 353 -50.28 18.10 -21.57
N PHE A 354 -49.15 17.98 -22.29
CA PHE A 354 -47.84 17.70 -21.70
C PHE A 354 -46.95 18.93 -21.59
N ARG A 355 -47.00 19.84 -22.58
CA ARG A 355 -46.15 21.05 -22.58
C ARG A 355 -46.74 22.20 -21.76
N HIS A 356 -48.06 22.29 -21.70
CA HIS A 356 -48.78 23.39 -21.06
C HIS A 356 -50.00 22.85 -20.30
N ASP A 357 -50.39 23.53 -19.22
CA ASP A 357 -51.63 23.24 -18.51
C ASP A 357 -52.83 23.58 -19.43
N PRO A 358 -53.72 22.63 -19.76
CA PRO A 358 -54.79 22.84 -20.75
C PRO A 358 -55.85 23.81 -20.23
N SER A 359 -55.66 25.09 -20.54
CA SER A 359 -56.55 26.19 -20.17
C SER A 359 -57.33 26.69 -21.40
N PRO A 360 -58.69 26.74 -21.36
CA PRO A 360 -59.47 27.10 -22.52
C PRO A 360 -59.49 28.62 -22.77
N GLU A 361 -59.12 29.06 -23.98
CA GLU A 361 -59.17 30.46 -24.42
C GLU A 361 -60.63 30.98 -24.59
N LEU A 362 -61.56 30.08 -24.90
CA LEU A 362 -63.00 30.34 -24.98
C LEU A 362 -63.73 29.17 -24.30
N SER A 363 -64.84 29.45 -23.62
CA SER A 363 -65.77 28.41 -23.19
C SER A 363 -67.20 28.89 -23.34
N LEU A 364 -68.02 28.14 -24.07
CA LEU A 364 -69.45 28.42 -24.23
C LEU A 364 -70.27 27.31 -23.57
N TYR A 365 -71.21 27.67 -22.71
CA TYR A 365 -72.22 26.71 -22.24
C TYR A 365 -73.30 26.56 -23.33
N LEU A 366 -73.36 25.39 -23.97
CA LEU A 366 -74.16 25.19 -25.19
C LEU A 366 -75.67 25.37 -25.00
N PRO A 367 -76.30 25.01 -23.86
CA PRO A 367 -77.71 25.28 -23.62
C PRO A 367 -78.10 26.77 -23.60
N ASP A 368 -77.15 27.67 -23.34
CA ASP A 368 -77.38 29.13 -23.35
C ASP A 368 -77.07 29.77 -24.73
N CYS A 369 -76.69 28.95 -25.72
CA CYS A 369 -76.26 29.41 -27.04
C CYS A 369 -77.37 29.30 -28.10
N VAL A 370 -77.43 30.30 -28.98
CA VAL A 370 -78.24 30.24 -30.22
C VAL A 370 -77.37 29.75 -31.36
N ILE A 371 -77.77 28.68 -32.02
CA ILE A 371 -77.00 28.01 -33.08
C ILE A 371 -77.60 28.38 -34.44
N GLY A 372 -76.79 28.99 -35.31
CA GLY A 372 -77.17 29.30 -36.69
C GLY A 372 -77.18 28.06 -37.58
N ALA A 373 -77.71 28.17 -38.81
CA ALA A 373 -77.70 27.06 -39.77
C ALA A 373 -76.28 26.75 -40.29
N VAL A 374 -76.10 25.56 -40.87
CA VAL A 374 -74.89 25.20 -41.62
C VAL A 374 -74.98 25.77 -43.04
N ASP A 375 -73.92 26.45 -43.48
CA ASP A 375 -73.73 26.97 -44.84
C ASP A 375 -72.42 26.42 -45.41
N GLY A 376 -72.53 25.32 -46.18
CA GLY A 376 -71.39 24.56 -46.67
C GLY A 376 -70.49 24.06 -45.52
N ASN A 377 -69.27 24.59 -45.43
CA ASN A 377 -68.32 24.28 -44.36
C ASN A 377 -68.50 25.15 -43.09
N LYS A 378 -69.44 26.09 -43.06
CA LYS A 378 -69.52 27.13 -42.03
C LYS A 378 -70.77 26.98 -41.17
N PHE A 379 -70.70 27.44 -39.92
CA PHE A 379 -71.84 27.59 -39.03
C PHE A 379 -71.58 28.71 -38.02
N THR A 380 -72.63 29.24 -37.39
CA THR A 380 -72.47 30.25 -36.33
C THR A 380 -73.00 29.75 -34.98
N ILE A 381 -72.34 30.17 -33.90
CA ILE A 381 -72.83 30.01 -32.53
C ILE A 381 -72.81 31.39 -31.89
N LYS A 382 -73.96 31.84 -31.39
CA LYS A 382 -74.11 33.07 -30.62
C LYS A 382 -74.29 32.72 -29.16
N GLY A 383 -73.26 33.00 -28.35
CA GLY A 383 -73.19 32.58 -26.96
C GLY A 383 -72.44 33.57 -26.09
N LYS A 384 -72.59 33.41 -24.77
CA LYS A 384 -71.75 34.10 -23.80
C LYS A 384 -70.50 33.25 -23.52
N ASP A 385 -69.36 33.90 -23.59
CA ASP A 385 -68.07 33.31 -23.22
C ASP A 385 -67.90 33.34 -21.70
N VAL A 386 -67.46 32.21 -21.14
CA VAL A 386 -67.29 31.96 -19.71
C VAL A 386 -65.92 31.36 -19.35
N SER A 387 -64.94 31.40 -20.26
CA SER A 387 -63.55 30.98 -19.99
C SER A 387 -62.87 31.79 -18.88
N GLY A 388 -63.29 33.03 -18.66
CA GLY A 388 -62.74 33.91 -17.64
C GLY A 388 -63.08 33.50 -16.21
N GLY A 389 -62.26 33.95 -15.26
CA GLY A 389 -62.60 33.88 -13.84
C GLY A 389 -63.86 34.68 -13.49
N LYS A 390 -64.42 34.47 -12.29
CA LYS A 390 -65.70 35.07 -11.84
C LYS A 390 -65.81 36.59 -12.01
N VAL A 391 -64.68 37.31 -11.96
CA VAL A 391 -64.61 38.77 -12.18
C VAL A 391 -64.60 39.16 -13.67
N GLY A 392 -63.98 38.34 -14.52
CA GLY A 392 -63.94 38.56 -15.97
C GLY A 392 -65.31 38.33 -16.62
N ASN A 393 -65.99 37.22 -16.27
CA ASN A 393 -67.27 36.81 -16.85
C ASN A 393 -68.43 37.81 -16.68
N ALA A 394 -68.28 38.87 -15.89
CA ALA A 394 -69.23 39.99 -15.83
C ALA A 394 -69.22 40.86 -17.11
N PHE A 395 -68.10 40.92 -17.83
CA PHE A 395 -67.90 41.81 -18.99
C PHE A 395 -68.02 41.12 -20.36
N HIS A 396 -68.09 39.79 -20.42
CA HIS A 396 -68.25 39.06 -21.68
C HIS A 396 -69.70 39.21 -22.18
N THR A 397 -69.88 39.96 -23.27
CA THR A 397 -71.16 40.12 -23.98
C THR A 397 -71.43 38.96 -24.92
N THR A 398 -72.70 38.60 -25.10
CA THR A 398 -73.13 37.55 -26.04
C THR A 398 -72.63 37.88 -27.45
N SER A 399 -71.74 37.05 -27.96
CA SER A 399 -71.01 37.27 -29.20
C SER A 399 -71.37 36.21 -30.22
N GLU A 400 -71.55 36.60 -31.48
CA GLU A 400 -71.74 35.67 -32.58
C GLU A 400 -70.39 35.23 -33.17
N LEU A 401 -70.06 33.96 -32.96
CA LEU A 401 -68.83 33.33 -33.45
C LEU A 401 -69.13 32.57 -34.73
N ASN A 402 -68.29 32.80 -35.74
CA ASN A 402 -68.41 32.18 -37.05
C ASN A 402 -67.34 31.11 -37.19
N PHE A 403 -67.74 29.84 -37.26
CA PHE A 403 -66.85 28.70 -37.40
C PHE A 403 -66.82 28.20 -38.85
N LYS A 404 -65.72 27.55 -39.21
CA LYS A 404 -65.48 26.86 -40.47
C LYS A 404 -64.79 25.53 -40.15
N ALA A 405 -65.39 24.43 -40.59
CA ALA A 405 -64.80 23.11 -40.51
C ALA A 405 -64.02 22.77 -41.79
N LEU A 406 -63.21 21.71 -41.73
CA LEU A 406 -62.38 21.26 -42.86
C LEU A 406 -63.23 20.84 -44.07
N THR A 407 -64.33 20.14 -43.84
CA THR A 407 -65.28 19.69 -44.88
C THR A 407 -66.73 20.08 -44.54
N PRO A 408 -67.66 20.09 -45.51
CA PRO A 408 -69.09 20.30 -45.23
C PRO A 408 -69.66 19.23 -44.28
N SER A 409 -69.24 17.98 -44.45
CA SER A 409 -69.69 16.88 -43.58
C SER A 409 -69.15 17.00 -42.16
N ASP A 410 -67.95 17.57 -41.96
CA ASP A 410 -67.47 17.87 -40.61
C ASP A 410 -68.23 19.05 -39.99
N ALA A 411 -68.59 20.08 -40.76
CA ALA A 411 -69.45 21.17 -40.28
C ALA A 411 -70.81 20.62 -39.82
N GLU A 412 -71.40 19.68 -40.57
CA GLU A 412 -72.67 19.04 -40.23
C GLU A 412 -72.57 18.11 -39.00
N LYS A 413 -71.48 17.34 -38.85
CA LYS A 413 -71.19 16.55 -37.63
C LYS A 413 -71.08 17.45 -36.40
N TRP A 414 -70.22 18.46 -36.46
CA TRP A 414 -70.02 19.42 -35.37
C TRP A 414 -71.35 20.10 -35.01
N TRP A 415 -72.06 20.65 -36.00
CA TRP A 415 -73.34 21.31 -35.80
C TRP A 415 -74.40 20.40 -35.16
N THR A 416 -74.48 19.14 -35.59
CA THR A 416 -75.41 18.15 -35.02
C THR A 416 -75.12 17.90 -33.54
N ILE A 417 -73.85 17.66 -33.18
CA ILE A 417 -73.47 17.41 -31.79
C ILE A 417 -73.64 18.67 -30.92
N ILE A 418 -73.32 19.86 -31.45
CA ILE A 418 -73.58 21.15 -30.78
C ILE A 418 -75.08 21.33 -30.51
N ARG A 419 -75.92 21.08 -31.52
CA ARG A 419 -77.39 21.20 -31.43
C ARG A 419 -77.99 20.24 -30.43
N ASP A 420 -77.50 19.01 -30.40
CA ASP A 420 -78.03 17.97 -29.52
C ASP A 420 -77.55 18.21 -28.06
N ALA A 421 -76.32 18.68 -27.87
CA ALA A 421 -75.82 19.16 -26.59
C ALA A 421 -76.51 20.44 -26.09
N ALA A 422 -77.02 21.31 -26.97
CA ALA A 422 -77.81 22.47 -26.56
C ALA A 422 -79.26 22.13 -26.17
N LYS A 423 -79.85 21.08 -26.75
CA LYS A 423 -81.27 20.72 -26.56
C LYS A 423 -81.53 19.61 -25.55
N GLY A 424 -80.58 18.71 -25.33
CA GLY A 424 -80.78 17.53 -24.47
C GLY A 424 -80.69 17.84 -22.96
N PRO A 425 -81.33 17.04 -22.09
CA PRO A 425 -80.96 16.95 -20.67
C PRO A 425 -79.46 16.57 -20.53
N PRO A 426 -78.82 16.73 -19.36
CA PRO A 426 -77.46 16.23 -19.18
C PRO A 426 -77.44 14.74 -19.51
N ALA A 427 -76.35 14.25 -20.13
CA ALA A 427 -76.27 12.86 -20.60
C ALA A 427 -76.35 11.89 -19.41
N HIS A 428 -77.58 11.51 -19.05
CA HIS A 428 -77.96 10.60 -17.99
C HIS A 428 -78.64 9.38 -18.63
N SER A 429 -77.95 8.71 -19.55
CA SER A 429 -78.19 7.29 -19.78
C SER A 429 -77.76 6.54 -18.51
N ALA A 430 -78.75 5.97 -17.83
CA ALA A 430 -78.59 5.34 -16.53
C ALA A 430 -77.75 4.07 -16.63
N HIS A 431 -76.53 4.13 -16.11
CA HIS A 431 -75.81 3.02 -15.49
C HIS A 431 -75.18 3.58 -14.21
N SER A 432 -75.39 2.92 -13.09
CA SER A 432 -74.93 3.39 -11.78
C SER A 432 -73.44 3.12 -11.58
N SER A 433 -72.59 4.03 -12.07
CA SER A 433 -71.21 4.14 -11.58
C SER A 433 -71.24 4.73 -10.16
N GLN A 434 -71.35 3.86 -9.15
CA GLN A 434 -71.05 4.24 -7.77
C GLN A 434 -69.62 4.81 -7.71
N PRO A 435 -69.35 5.83 -6.86
CA PRO A 435 -67.99 6.30 -6.66
C PRO A 435 -67.16 5.18 -6.02
N THR A 436 -66.26 4.59 -6.80
CA THR A 436 -65.31 3.58 -6.34
C THR A 436 -64.20 4.24 -5.52
N ASN A 437 -64.50 4.55 -4.27
CA ASN A 437 -63.48 4.80 -3.26
C ASN A 437 -62.64 3.53 -3.08
N PRO A 438 -61.32 3.53 -3.36
CA PRO A 438 -60.47 2.39 -3.07
C PRO A 438 -60.11 2.37 -1.57
N VAL A 439 -61.06 1.93 -0.74
CA VAL A 439 -60.84 1.61 0.68
C VAL A 439 -61.44 0.24 1.01
N ALA A 440 -60.70 -0.82 0.71
CA ALA A 440 -60.76 -2.14 1.34
C ALA A 440 -59.53 -2.94 0.86
N ALA A 441 -58.50 -3.12 1.69
CA ALA A 441 -58.43 -4.17 2.72
C ALA A 441 -58.06 -5.55 2.14
N ALA A 442 -56.77 -5.88 2.20
CA ALA A 442 -56.30 -7.26 2.21
C ALA A 442 -56.25 -7.76 3.66
N GLY A 443 -56.89 -8.90 3.94
CA GLY A 443 -56.68 -9.70 5.14
C GLY A 443 -56.81 -11.18 4.78
N GLY A 444 -56.32 -12.15 5.55
CA GLY A 444 -55.40 -12.12 6.71
C GLY A 444 -54.23 -13.08 6.45
N ALA A 445 -53.49 -13.64 7.41
CA ALA A 445 -53.53 -13.63 8.88
C ALA A 445 -52.08 -13.91 9.39
N ALA A 446 -51.69 -14.00 10.67
CA ALA A 446 -52.42 -14.19 11.94
C ALA A 446 -51.57 -13.78 13.17
N ALA A 447 -52.20 -13.86 14.36
CA ALA A 447 -51.62 -13.93 15.73
C ALA A 447 -51.09 -12.64 16.41
N GLY A 448 -51.43 -12.45 17.70
CA GLY A 448 -50.64 -11.58 18.60
C GLY A 448 -51.35 -10.60 19.55
N ALA A 449 -52.37 -11.02 20.29
CA ALA A 449 -52.83 -10.50 21.61
C ALA A 449 -52.60 -9.04 22.11
N ALA A 450 -53.70 -8.43 22.56
CA ALA A 450 -53.88 -7.69 23.84
C ALA A 450 -53.84 -6.13 23.94
N THR A 451 -54.85 -5.63 24.67
CA THR A 451 -54.89 -4.45 25.58
C THR A 451 -54.85 -3.00 25.04
N SER A 452 -56.05 -2.47 24.78
CA SER A 452 -56.61 -1.20 25.34
C SER A 452 -55.69 -0.10 25.90
N SER A 453 -55.73 1.11 25.31
CA SER A 453 -56.25 2.33 25.97
C SER A 453 -56.16 3.60 25.09
N THR A 454 -57.09 4.53 25.29
CA THR A 454 -57.13 5.93 24.80
C THR A 454 -57.02 6.88 26.01
N PRO A 455 -57.00 8.22 25.85
CA PRO A 455 -56.22 9.06 24.91
C PRO A 455 -55.58 10.29 25.61
N THR A 456 -54.68 11.03 24.95
CA THR A 456 -54.52 12.48 25.23
C THR A 456 -54.07 13.27 24.00
N ALA A 457 -54.58 14.50 23.87
CA ALA A 457 -54.24 15.47 22.82
C ALA A 457 -53.15 16.48 23.29
N VAL A 458 -53.08 17.64 22.61
CA VAL A 458 -52.30 18.87 22.89
C VAL A 458 -50.93 18.94 22.20
N THR A 459 -50.45 20.04 21.58
CA THR A 459 -51.03 21.24 20.89
C THR A 459 -49.88 21.85 20.05
N ALA A 460 -50.17 22.68 19.03
CA ALA A 460 -49.14 23.47 18.33
C ALA A 460 -48.59 24.62 19.24
N PRO A 461 -47.54 25.39 18.87
CA PRO A 461 -47.70 26.43 17.85
C PRO A 461 -46.48 26.64 16.94
N ALA A 462 -46.65 27.52 15.95
CA ALA A 462 -45.66 27.87 14.93
C ALA A 462 -44.74 29.02 15.33
N THR A 463 -43.58 29.14 14.66
CA THR A 463 -43.09 30.44 14.17
C THR A 463 -42.16 30.28 12.97
N ALA A 464 -42.33 31.14 11.96
CA ALA A 464 -41.30 31.45 10.96
C ALA A 464 -40.55 32.72 11.40
N PRO A 465 -39.43 33.12 10.75
CA PRO A 465 -39.59 33.94 9.55
C PRO A 465 -38.63 33.60 8.40
N ALA A 466 -38.92 34.17 7.23
CA ALA A 466 -38.14 33.97 5.99
C ALA A 466 -37.02 35.01 5.81
N THR A 467 -36.02 34.68 5.00
CA THR A 467 -35.29 35.67 4.19
C THR A 467 -34.81 35.01 2.88
N ALA A 468 -34.84 35.75 1.77
CA ALA A 468 -34.61 35.23 0.43
C ALA A 468 -33.23 35.59 -0.12
N ALA A 469 -32.67 34.72 -0.97
CA ALA A 469 -31.86 35.08 -2.14
C ALA A 469 -31.56 33.83 -3.00
N ALA A 470 -31.89 33.89 -4.29
CA ALA A 470 -31.22 33.09 -5.34
C ALA A 470 -30.12 33.97 -5.99
N PRO A 471 -29.17 33.38 -6.73
CA PRO A 471 -29.43 33.29 -8.18
C PRO A 471 -29.02 31.95 -8.83
N GLU A 472 -29.22 31.90 -10.14
CA GLU A 472 -29.22 30.73 -11.03
C GLU A 472 -27.80 30.24 -11.41
N GLY A 473 -27.71 29.01 -11.95
CA GLY A 473 -26.46 28.48 -12.49
C GLY A 473 -26.50 26.99 -12.88
N GLN A 474 -27.32 26.61 -13.86
CA GLN A 474 -27.28 25.26 -14.43
C GLN A 474 -26.11 25.12 -15.43
N ALA A 475 -25.31 24.06 -15.27
CA ALA A 475 -24.45 23.52 -16.33
C ALA A 475 -24.32 22.00 -16.17
N HIS A 476 -24.93 21.23 -17.07
CA HIS A 476 -24.79 19.77 -17.10
C HIS A 476 -23.44 19.36 -17.72
N PRO A 477 -22.85 18.22 -17.31
CA PRO A 477 -21.69 17.65 -17.97
C PRO A 477 -22.09 16.96 -19.30
N PRO A 478 -21.20 16.91 -20.31
CA PRO A 478 -21.47 16.17 -21.54
C PRO A 478 -21.35 14.65 -21.32
N ALA A 479 -22.28 13.90 -21.91
CA ALA A 479 -22.27 12.44 -21.90
C ALA A 479 -21.26 11.86 -22.89
N TYR A 480 -20.87 10.60 -22.65
CA TYR A 480 -20.07 9.79 -23.58
C TYR A 480 -20.79 9.61 -24.93
N ALA A 481 -20.02 9.62 -26.01
CA ALA A 481 -20.50 9.26 -27.34
C ALA A 481 -19.63 8.13 -27.90
N GLU A 482 -20.23 6.95 -28.02
CA GLU A 482 -19.62 5.75 -28.60
C GLU A 482 -19.87 5.70 -30.12
N LYS A 483 -18.82 5.44 -30.91
CA LYS A 483 -18.93 5.17 -32.36
C LYS A 483 -17.85 4.21 -32.84
N GLU A 484 -18.25 2.94 -32.99
CA GLU A 484 -17.80 2.06 -34.07
C GLU A 484 -18.28 2.61 -35.44
N ASN A 485 -17.71 2.32 -36.62
CA ASN A 485 -16.59 1.46 -37.04
C ASN A 485 -16.07 1.96 -38.43
N VAL A 486 -15.15 1.22 -39.08
CA VAL A 486 -14.77 1.18 -40.52
C VAL A 486 -13.54 2.00 -40.98
N ALA A 487 -12.42 1.28 -41.14
CA ALA A 487 -11.34 1.50 -42.14
C ALA A 487 -11.68 0.71 -43.44
N PRO A 488 -10.99 0.77 -44.63
CA PRO A 488 -9.51 0.81 -44.80
C PRO A 488 -8.92 1.46 -46.10
N ALA A 489 -7.57 1.49 -46.21
CA ALA A 489 -6.70 1.36 -47.42
C ALA A 489 -5.27 1.87 -47.08
N ALA A 490 -4.18 1.07 -47.12
CA ALA A 490 -3.35 0.68 -48.29
C ALA A 490 -2.55 1.87 -48.89
N GLU A 491 -1.24 1.84 -49.17
CA GLU A 491 -0.26 0.77 -49.43
C GLU A 491 1.13 1.10 -48.76
N LYS A 492 2.29 0.41 -48.89
CA LYS A 492 2.77 -0.77 -49.67
C LYS A 492 4.04 -1.38 -48.99
N THR A 493 4.59 -2.46 -49.55
CA THR A 493 5.87 -3.11 -49.18
C THR A 493 6.77 -3.29 -50.42
N PRO A 494 8.05 -3.74 -50.29
CA PRO A 494 8.37 -5.12 -50.71
C PRO A 494 9.53 -5.79 -49.90
N ALA A 495 9.91 -7.07 -50.07
CA ALA A 495 9.20 -8.34 -50.30
C ALA A 495 10.22 -9.53 -50.29
N ALA A 496 9.71 -10.78 -50.22
CA ALA A 496 10.42 -12.09 -50.33
C ALA A 496 11.19 -12.59 -49.07
N ALA A 497 11.30 -13.88 -48.70
CA ALA A 497 10.74 -15.21 -49.08
C ALA A 497 11.68 -16.26 -48.37
N ALA A 498 11.36 -17.51 -48.02
CA ALA A 498 10.15 -18.35 -48.10
C ALA A 498 10.22 -19.57 -47.14
N ALA A 499 9.02 -20.14 -46.88
CA ALA A 499 8.68 -21.57 -46.73
C ALA A 499 9.26 -22.48 -45.61
N ALA A 500 8.32 -23.17 -44.95
CA ALA A 500 8.50 -24.48 -44.29
C ALA A 500 7.88 -25.60 -45.15
N PRO A 501 8.16 -26.89 -44.85
CA PRO A 501 7.05 -27.75 -44.40
C PRO A 501 7.42 -28.86 -43.37
N SER A 502 6.39 -29.54 -42.88
CA SER A 502 6.36 -30.84 -42.16
C SER A 502 5.28 -31.72 -42.86
N PRO A 503 5.01 -33.03 -42.55
CA PRO A 503 5.35 -33.80 -41.32
C PRO A 503 5.63 -35.33 -41.54
N THR A 504 5.49 -36.12 -40.46
CA THR A 504 5.09 -37.56 -40.33
C THR A 504 6.12 -38.56 -39.73
N THR A 505 5.61 -39.51 -38.93
CA THR A 505 6.25 -40.49 -38.00
C THR A 505 6.21 -41.94 -38.58
N PRO A 506 6.39 -43.10 -37.86
CA PRO A 506 6.79 -43.44 -36.47
C PRO A 506 7.82 -44.63 -36.34
N VAL A 507 7.85 -45.35 -35.18
CA VAL A 507 8.38 -46.73 -34.90
C VAL A 507 9.86 -46.84 -34.41
N THR A 508 10.30 -47.57 -33.35
CA THR A 508 9.66 -48.33 -32.21
C THR A 508 10.72 -48.84 -31.18
N GLU A 509 10.34 -49.04 -29.91
CA GLU A 509 10.99 -49.84 -28.81
C GLU A 509 12.45 -49.51 -28.37
N THR A 510 12.93 -49.83 -27.16
CA THR A 510 12.58 -50.93 -26.21
C THR A 510 12.50 -50.48 -24.74
N GLN A 511 11.72 -51.24 -23.96
CA GLN A 511 11.31 -50.99 -22.58
C GLN A 511 12.15 -51.81 -21.55
N ALA A 512 11.99 -51.45 -20.27
CA ALA A 512 11.86 -52.35 -19.09
C ALA A 512 13.09 -52.48 -18.13
N PRO A 513 12.91 -53.01 -16.88
CA PRO A 513 12.67 -52.13 -15.72
C PRO A 513 13.43 -52.52 -14.42
N ALA A 514 13.22 -51.76 -13.35
CA ALA A 514 13.59 -52.14 -11.97
C ALA A 514 12.42 -52.86 -11.24
N PRO A 515 12.70 -53.73 -10.26
CA PRO A 515 11.94 -53.67 -9.00
C PRO A 515 12.68 -54.05 -7.70
N ALA A 516 12.44 -53.25 -6.64
CA ALA A 516 12.02 -53.63 -5.26
C ALA A 516 12.88 -54.57 -4.34
N PRO A 517 12.67 -54.57 -3.00
CA PRO A 517 13.76 -54.78 -2.02
C PRO A 517 13.59 -55.88 -0.94
N ALA A 518 14.55 -55.92 0.01
CA ALA A 518 14.59 -56.64 1.31
C ALA A 518 15.05 -58.13 1.25
N PRO A 519 15.71 -58.71 2.29
CA PRO A 519 15.24 -58.74 3.69
C PRO A 519 16.29 -58.47 4.80
N GLU A 520 15.82 -58.43 6.06
CA GLU A 520 16.61 -58.42 7.30
C GLU A 520 17.28 -59.78 7.61
N LYS A 521 18.48 -59.74 8.22
CA LYS A 521 18.83 -60.28 9.56
C LYS A 521 20.30 -60.70 9.67
N LEU A 522 21.04 -60.00 10.54
CA LEU A 522 21.78 -60.58 11.68
C LEU A 522 22.24 -59.48 12.63
#